data_AF-A0A2H0YEM8-F1
#
_entry.id   AF-A0A2H0YEM8-F1
#
_cell.length_a   1.000
_cell.length_b   1.000
_cell.length_c   1.000
_cell.angle_alpha   90.00
_cell.angle_beta   90.00
_cell.angle_gamma   90.00
#
_symmetry.space_group_name_H-M   'P 1'
#
loop_
_entity.id
_entity.type
_entity.pdbx_description
1 polymer ?
#
loop_
_entity_poly.entity_id
_entity_poly.type
_entity_poly.pdbx_seq_one_letter_code
_entity_poly.pdbx_strand_id
1 'polypeptide(L)'
;MLTFFNTMSYKDHINKIASQISPSILNLCAVRKKGNPPTQAFSDFLTHNEQGDWAETLLFKALQKVELPFVPVRYGKADKIIAGDPNFKTFYNAYQNELSSIGKRPDILLFNKKSYKKEWGDDISKFSRAKLLKIIPSAVAGFEVRSSAYLTKKFISKKERPFLSFTPKVEDIIVVLKWINIFNVSHFYVQVFFDAIYIISFEEILNLLRTAKIEEKGVKNKKITGFKKGKLAFVVEKNPKNQYKETIHIFLSNGHLLSKRLSEPKLIGSRKELSGGRLLHYVSFEGGEAKLNTAILKKLL
;
A
#
# COMPACT_ATOMS: atom_id res chain seq x y z
N MET A 1 -7.95 -26.50 -36.73
CA MET A 1 -8.39 -26.60 -35.32
C MET A 1 -7.52 -25.64 -34.51
N LEU A 2 -7.93 -24.36 -34.40
CA LEU A 2 -7.18 -23.37 -33.61
C LEU A 2 -7.49 -23.58 -32.13
N THR A 3 -6.54 -24.13 -31.38
CA THR A 3 -6.53 -24.11 -29.92
C THR A 3 -6.36 -22.66 -29.47
N PHE A 4 -7.48 -21.98 -29.18
CA PHE A 4 -7.51 -20.77 -28.37
C PHE A 4 -7.05 -21.15 -26.96
N PHE A 5 -5.74 -21.04 -26.69
CA PHE A 5 -5.26 -20.95 -25.32
C PHE A 5 -5.78 -19.63 -24.76
N ASN A 6 -6.90 -19.71 -24.02
CA ASN A 6 -7.47 -18.59 -23.30
C ASN A 6 -6.47 -18.19 -22.21
N THR A 7 -5.65 -17.17 -22.45
CA THR A 7 -4.74 -16.62 -21.44
C THR A 7 -5.58 -16.03 -20.33
N MET A 8 -5.60 -16.70 -19.18
CA MET A 8 -6.34 -16.27 -17.98
C MET A 8 -5.96 -14.83 -17.62
N SER A 9 -6.94 -13.95 -17.41
CA SER A 9 -6.68 -12.55 -17.04
C SER A 9 -6.06 -12.45 -15.64
N TYR A 10 -5.40 -11.32 -15.33
CA TYR A 10 -4.77 -11.12 -14.02
C TYR A 10 -5.79 -11.22 -12.87
N LYS A 11 -6.99 -10.63 -13.02
CA LYS A 11 -8.05 -10.77 -12.01
C LYS A 11 -8.47 -12.22 -11.82
N ASP A 12 -8.57 -13.02 -12.89
CA ASP A 12 -8.99 -14.43 -12.78
C ASP A 12 -7.91 -15.25 -12.07
N HIS A 13 -6.64 -14.98 -12.39
CA HIS A 13 -5.47 -15.55 -11.70
C HIS A 13 -5.48 -15.23 -10.21
N ILE A 14 -5.64 -13.95 -9.86
CA ILE A 14 -5.68 -13.50 -8.47
C ILE A 14 -6.86 -14.12 -7.71
N ASN A 15 -8.05 -14.19 -8.31
CA ASN A 15 -9.20 -14.84 -7.68
C ASN A 15 -8.99 -16.34 -7.46
N LYS A 16 -8.32 -17.03 -8.39
CA LYS A 16 -7.95 -18.45 -8.23
C LYS A 16 -7.01 -18.67 -7.05
N ILE A 17 -6.03 -17.79 -6.84
CA ILE A 17 -5.12 -17.88 -5.67
C ILE A 17 -5.89 -17.55 -4.39
N ALA A 18 -6.69 -16.48 -4.43
CA ALA A 18 -7.47 -15.99 -3.30
C ALA A 18 -8.44 -17.04 -2.74
N SER A 19 -9.13 -17.79 -3.60
CA SER A 19 -10.10 -18.82 -3.19
C SER A 19 -9.48 -20.01 -2.46
N GLN A 20 -8.15 -20.18 -2.56
CA GLN A 20 -7.40 -21.26 -1.93
C GLN A 20 -6.80 -20.86 -0.57
N ILE A 21 -6.99 -19.61 -0.13
CA ILE A 21 -6.51 -19.14 1.18
C ILE A 21 -7.49 -19.56 2.26
N SER A 22 -6.98 -20.16 3.34
CA SER A 22 -7.82 -20.53 4.49
C SER A 22 -8.49 -19.29 5.11
N PRO A 23 -9.82 -19.30 5.30
CA PRO A 23 -10.52 -18.25 6.04
C PRO A 23 -10.03 -18.07 7.48
N SER A 24 -9.34 -19.07 8.05
CA SER A 24 -8.71 -18.96 9.38
C SER A 24 -7.54 -17.99 9.43
N ILE A 25 -6.89 -17.76 8.28
CA ILE A 25 -5.78 -16.80 8.07
C ILE A 25 -6.35 -15.45 7.63
N LEU A 26 -7.21 -15.48 6.61
CA LEU A 26 -7.75 -14.30 5.96
C LEU A 26 -9.10 -14.62 5.33
N ASN A 27 -10.18 -14.12 5.94
CA ASN A 27 -11.51 -14.23 5.36
C ASN A 27 -11.74 -13.15 4.29
N LEU A 28 -11.42 -13.48 3.04
CA LEU A 28 -11.61 -12.58 1.89
C LEU A 28 -13.09 -12.33 1.53
N CYS A 29 -14.00 -13.17 2.01
CA CYS A 29 -15.45 -13.02 1.83
C CYS A 29 -16.08 -12.15 2.93
N ALA A 30 -15.29 -11.65 3.89
CA ALA A 30 -15.82 -10.86 4.99
C ALA A 30 -16.46 -9.56 4.49
N VAL A 31 -17.68 -9.29 4.97
CA VAL A 31 -18.36 -8.02 4.67
C VAL A 31 -17.60 -6.88 5.34
N ARG A 32 -17.21 -5.90 4.53
CA ARG A 32 -16.54 -4.70 5.01
C ARG A 32 -17.45 -3.92 5.96
N LYS A 33 -17.01 -3.73 7.20
CA LYS A 33 -17.66 -2.81 8.15
C LYS A 33 -17.27 -1.36 7.83
N LYS A 34 -18.25 -0.46 7.72
CA LYS A 34 -17.97 0.97 7.62
C LYS A 34 -17.43 1.47 8.96
N GLY A 35 -16.29 2.16 8.93
CA GLY A 35 -15.73 2.78 10.13
C GLY A 35 -16.48 4.06 10.49
N ASN A 36 -16.36 4.47 11.75
CA ASN A 36 -16.82 5.79 12.18
C ASN A 36 -15.75 6.85 11.87
N PRO A 37 -16.14 8.06 11.44
CA PRO A 37 -15.20 9.14 11.22
C PRO A 37 -14.53 9.51 12.55
N PRO A 38 -13.18 9.57 12.61
CA PRO A 38 -12.50 10.11 13.78
C PRO A 38 -12.88 11.58 13.98
N THR A 39 -12.92 12.02 15.23
CA THR A 39 -13.31 13.39 15.59
C THR A 39 -12.14 14.36 15.56
N GLN A 40 -10.93 13.90 15.90
CA GLN A 40 -9.75 14.74 16.00
C GLN A 40 -8.47 14.02 15.60
N ALA A 41 -7.57 14.74 14.94
CA ALA A 41 -6.21 14.31 14.63
C ALA A 41 -5.22 14.73 15.74
N PHE A 42 -4.10 14.00 15.83
CA PHE A 42 -3.02 14.25 16.79
C PHE A 42 -1.71 14.50 16.05
N SER A 43 -0.73 15.09 16.75
CA SER A 43 0.62 15.36 16.22
C SER A 43 1.27 14.14 15.56
N ASP A 44 1.21 12.98 16.23
CA ASP A 44 1.78 11.75 15.68
C ASP A 44 1.11 11.33 14.37
N PHE A 45 -0.21 11.53 14.25
CA PHE A 45 -0.92 11.24 13.00
C PHE A 45 -0.40 12.13 11.86
N LEU A 46 -0.16 13.42 12.12
CA LEU A 46 0.38 14.34 11.12
C LEU A 46 1.80 13.95 10.70
N THR A 47 2.68 13.63 11.65
CA THR A 47 4.04 13.17 11.32
C THR A 47 4.00 11.88 10.49
N HIS A 48 3.15 10.91 10.83
CA HIS A 48 3.01 9.68 10.03
C HIS A 48 2.43 9.96 8.64
N ASN A 49 1.48 10.90 8.53
CA ASN A 49 0.90 11.29 7.25
C ASN A 49 1.95 11.95 6.35
N GLU A 50 2.69 12.94 6.87
CA GLU A 50 3.77 13.62 6.13
C GLU A 50 4.90 12.66 5.74
N GLN A 51 5.21 11.67 6.60
CA GLN A 51 6.16 10.62 6.24
C GLN A 51 5.63 9.73 5.09
N GLY A 52 4.32 9.48 5.05
CA GLY A 52 3.64 8.80 3.95
C GLY A 52 3.72 9.58 2.65
N ASP A 53 3.34 10.86 2.67
CA ASP A 53 3.39 11.79 1.53
C ASP A 53 4.82 11.89 0.95
N TRP A 54 5.82 11.94 1.84
CA TRP A 54 7.22 11.92 1.45
C TRP A 54 7.62 10.61 0.76
N ALA A 55 7.24 9.46 1.32
CA ALA A 55 7.53 8.16 0.74
C ALA A 55 6.91 7.99 -0.66
N GLU A 56 5.66 8.43 -0.84
CA GLU A 56 5.00 8.45 -2.14
C GLU A 56 5.74 9.36 -3.12
N THR A 57 6.06 10.59 -2.70
CA THR A 57 6.77 11.57 -3.55
C THR A 57 8.16 11.07 -3.95
N LEU A 58 8.91 10.47 -3.02
CA LEU A 58 10.22 9.89 -3.26
C LEU A 58 10.13 8.79 -4.33
N LEU A 59 9.19 7.85 -4.16
CA LEU A 59 8.99 6.76 -5.12
C LEU A 59 8.55 7.29 -6.49
N PHE A 60 7.59 8.23 -6.52
CA PHE A 60 7.08 8.83 -7.75
C PHE A 60 8.21 9.49 -8.56
N LYS A 61 9.00 10.36 -7.93
CA LYS A 61 10.15 11.01 -8.57
C LYS A 61 11.19 10.00 -9.03
N ALA A 62 11.44 8.96 -8.23
CA ALA A 62 12.38 7.91 -8.60
C ALA A 62 11.90 7.10 -9.81
N LEU A 63 10.60 6.83 -9.93
CA LEU A 63 9.99 6.19 -11.10
C LEU A 63 10.09 7.07 -12.36
N GLN A 64 9.91 8.38 -12.25
CA GLN A 64 10.06 9.31 -13.38
C GLN A 64 11.47 9.32 -13.96
N LYS A 65 12.49 9.14 -13.11
CA LYS A 65 13.90 9.11 -13.51
C LYS A 65 14.35 7.77 -14.09
N VAL A 66 13.52 6.72 -14.01
CA VAL A 66 13.88 5.40 -14.51
C VAL A 66 13.66 5.33 -16.03
N GLU A 67 14.69 4.89 -16.75
CA GLU A 67 14.65 4.67 -18.20
C GLU A 67 13.90 3.37 -18.57
N LEU A 68 12.59 3.38 -18.34
CA LEU A 68 11.67 2.31 -18.75
C LEU A 68 10.56 2.87 -19.65
N PRO A 69 9.86 2.03 -20.42
CA PRO A 69 8.75 2.46 -21.27
C PRO A 69 7.47 2.75 -20.47
N PHE A 70 7.61 3.24 -19.23
CA PHE A 70 6.50 3.52 -18.32
C PHE A 70 6.45 5.00 -17.93
N VAL A 71 5.26 5.47 -17.60
CA VAL A 71 4.98 6.81 -17.08
C VAL A 71 4.23 6.66 -15.76
N PRO A 72 4.80 7.10 -14.62
CA PRO A 72 4.08 7.12 -13.35
C PRO A 72 3.09 8.28 -13.31
N VAL A 73 1.91 8.03 -12.75
CA VAL A 73 0.83 9.03 -12.57
C VAL A 73 0.20 8.83 -11.20
N ARG A 74 -0.01 9.91 -10.44
CA ARG A 74 -0.69 9.87 -9.14
C ARG A 74 -2.17 9.57 -9.31
N TYR A 75 -2.68 8.70 -8.46
CA TYR A 75 -4.07 8.23 -8.46
C TYR A 75 -4.71 8.23 -7.06
N GLY A 76 -3.90 8.06 -6.02
CA GLY A 76 -4.29 8.20 -4.63
C GLY A 76 -4.91 9.56 -4.33
N LYS A 77 -5.69 9.65 -3.24
CA LYS A 77 -6.29 10.93 -2.86
C LYS A 77 -5.23 11.86 -2.28
N ALA A 78 -5.12 13.08 -2.82
CA ALA A 78 -4.16 14.09 -2.38
C ALA A 78 -4.74 15.11 -1.37
N ASP A 79 -5.97 14.89 -0.87
CA ASP A 79 -6.64 15.83 0.04
C ASP A 79 -5.99 15.81 1.44
N LYS A 80 -5.53 16.99 1.91
CA LYS A 80 -4.92 17.16 3.25
C LYS A 80 -5.94 17.37 4.39
N ILE A 81 -7.22 17.03 4.17
CA ILE A 81 -8.28 17.19 5.16
C ILE A 81 -8.11 16.15 6.27
N ILE A 82 -7.98 16.59 7.51
CA ILE A 82 -7.82 15.71 8.68
C ILE A 82 -9.02 15.79 9.61
N ALA A 83 -9.10 14.84 10.56
CA ALA A 83 -10.10 14.86 11.60
C ALA A 83 -10.01 16.15 12.44
N GLY A 84 -11.12 16.88 12.53
CA GLY A 84 -11.21 18.19 13.16
C GLY A 84 -11.29 19.36 12.17
N ASP A 85 -10.94 19.14 10.90
CA ASP A 85 -11.15 20.15 9.84
C ASP A 85 -12.64 20.26 9.46
N PRO A 86 -13.09 21.44 9.01
CA PRO A 86 -14.40 21.59 8.37
C PRO A 86 -14.56 20.58 7.23
N ASN A 87 -15.77 20.02 7.07
CA ASN A 87 -16.13 19.04 6.04
C ASN A 87 -15.43 17.67 6.12
N PHE A 88 -14.60 17.38 7.14
CA PHE A 88 -13.94 16.07 7.27
C PHE A 88 -14.92 14.90 7.28
N LYS A 89 -16.07 15.03 7.96
CA LYS A 89 -17.11 13.97 7.99
C LYS A 89 -17.64 13.64 6.60
N THR A 90 -17.89 14.66 5.78
CA THR A 90 -18.34 14.51 4.39
C THR A 90 -17.26 13.83 3.55
N PHE A 91 -16.02 14.30 3.65
CA PHE A 91 -14.87 13.70 2.98
C PHE A 91 -14.69 12.22 3.36
N TYR A 92 -14.74 11.90 4.66
CA TYR A 92 -14.62 10.54 5.17
C TYR A 92 -15.74 9.63 4.64
N ASN A 93 -16.99 10.09 4.66
CA ASN A 93 -18.13 9.32 4.15
C ASN A 93 -18.02 9.07 2.63
N ALA A 94 -17.59 10.08 1.86
CA ALA A 94 -17.31 9.92 0.43
C ALA A 94 -16.20 8.88 0.19
N TYR A 95 -15.14 8.89 1.00
CA TYR A 95 -14.09 7.87 0.95
C TYR A 95 -14.62 6.47 1.30
N GLN A 96 -15.44 6.32 2.34
CA GLN A 96 -16.06 5.03 2.69
C GLN A 96 -16.93 4.48 1.55
N ASN A 97 -17.73 5.35 0.91
CA ASN A 97 -18.58 4.98 -0.23
C ASN A 97 -17.73 4.57 -1.43
N GLU A 98 -16.63 5.28 -1.69
CA GLU A 98 -15.71 4.92 -2.77
C GLU A 98 -15.09 3.54 -2.53
N LEU A 99 -14.53 3.28 -1.34
CA LEU A 99 -14.00 1.97 -0.96
C LEU A 99 -15.03 0.85 -1.15
N SER A 100 -16.27 1.10 -0.73
CA SER A 100 -17.38 0.16 -0.93
C SER A 100 -17.73 -0.05 -2.40
N SER A 101 -17.45 0.91 -3.29
CA SER A 101 -17.82 0.84 -4.70
C SER A 101 -16.73 0.29 -5.60
N ILE A 102 -15.49 0.79 -5.49
CA ILE A 102 -14.37 0.42 -6.37
C ILE A 102 -13.19 -0.23 -5.67
N GLY A 103 -13.26 -0.40 -4.35
CA GLY A 103 -12.09 -0.82 -3.57
C GLY A 103 -11.12 0.34 -3.30
N LYS A 104 -9.90 0.01 -2.90
CA LYS A 104 -8.87 0.99 -2.54
C LYS A 104 -8.06 1.40 -3.77
N ARG A 105 -7.90 2.71 -3.95
CA ARG A 105 -7.00 3.26 -4.97
C ARG A 105 -5.55 3.03 -4.55
N PRO A 106 -4.68 2.46 -5.40
CA PRO A 106 -3.24 2.60 -5.21
C PRO A 106 -2.85 4.08 -5.35
N ASP A 107 -1.72 4.45 -4.74
CA ASP A 107 -1.24 5.82 -4.72
C ASP A 107 -0.70 6.26 -6.08
N ILE A 108 0.04 5.36 -6.74
CA ILE A 108 0.66 5.60 -8.06
C ILE A 108 0.22 4.52 -9.05
N LEU A 109 -0.11 4.92 -10.28
CA LEU A 109 -0.28 4.03 -11.42
C LEU A 109 0.90 4.15 -12.39
N LEU A 110 1.30 3.03 -12.99
CA LEU A 110 2.23 3.01 -14.12
C LEU A 110 1.47 2.74 -15.42
N PHE A 111 1.64 3.62 -16.40
CA PHE A 111 1.12 3.44 -17.75
C PHE A 111 2.26 3.14 -18.72
N ASN A 112 2.00 2.36 -19.77
CA ASN A 112 2.94 2.27 -20.89
C ASN A 112 2.99 3.64 -21.60
N LYS A 113 4.17 4.07 -22.05
CA LYS A 113 4.31 5.32 -22.83
C LYS A 113 3.37 5.38 -24.04
N LYS A 114 3.02 4.23 -24.62
CA LYS A 114 2.06 4.12 -25.75
C LYS A 114 0.61 4.32 -25.33
N SER A 115 0.21 3.92 -24.12
CA SER A 115 -1.17 4.08 -23.63
C SER A 115 -1.38 5.41 -22.89
N TYR A 116 -0.31 5.99 -22.35
CA TYR A 116 -0.32 7.28 -21.68
C TYR A 116 -0.71 8.42 -22.62
N LYS A 117 -1.57 9.31 -22.14
CA LYS A 117 -1.92 10.56 -22.84
C LYS A 117 -1.37 11.75 -22.07
N LYS A 118 -0.69 12.66 -22.77
CA LYS A 118 -0.11 13.89 -22.19
C LYS A 118 -1.13 14.74 -21.40
N GLU A 119 -2.40 14.73 -21.83
CA GLU A 119 -3.51 15.43 -21.16
C GLU A 119 -3.82 14.92 -19.74
N TRP A 120 -3.32 13.74 -19.36
CA TRP A 120 -3.45 13.21 -18.01
C TRP A 120 -2.49 13.88 -17.02
N GLY A 121 -1.39 14.45 -17.52
CA GLY A 121 -0.32 14.99 -16.68
C GLY A 121 0.26 13.93 -15.74
N ASP A 122 0.70 14.38 -14.58
CA ASP A 122 1.32 13.56 -13.53
C ASP A 122 0.34 13.15 -12.42
N ASP A 123 -0.91 13.63 -12.48
CA ASP A 123 -1.91 13.43 -11.42
C ASP A 123 -3.33 13.41 -12.00
N ILE A 124 -4.00 12.26 -11.83
CA ILE A 124 -5.40 12.06 -12.23
C ILE A 124 -6.33 11.88 -11.03
N SER A 125 -5.84 12.06 -9.79
CA SER A 125 -6.60 11.82 -8.55
C SER A 125 -7.93 12.57 -8.48
N LYS A 126 -7.96 13.79 -9.04
CA LYS A 126 -9.11 14.70 -9.11
C LYS A 126 -10.00 14.52 -10.34
N PHE A 127 -9.67 13.60 -11.25
CA PHE A 127 -10.53 13.34 -12.41
C PHE A 127 -11.86 12.74 -11.98
N SER A 128 -12.91 13.01 -12.77
CA SER A 128 -14.23 12.45 -12.51
C SER A 128 -14.20 10.92 -12.59
N ARG A 129 -15.08 10.27 -11.82
CA ARG A 129 -15.19 8.80 -11.80
C ARG A 129 -15.39 8.21 -13.20
N ALA A 130 -16.23 8.84 -14.02
CA ALA A 130 -16.48 8.39 -15.39
C ALA A 130 -15.22 8.43 -16.26
N LYS A 131 -14.36 9.45 -16.08
CA LYS A 131 -13.08 9.56 -16.78
C LYS A 131 -12.08 8.51 -16.26
N LEU A 132 -11.99 8.35 -14.94
CA LEU A 132 -11.12 7.36 -14.30
C LEU A 132 -11.43 5.92 -14.71
N LEU A 133 -12.72 5.55 -14.80
CA LEU A 133 -13.14 4.21 -15.26
C LEU A 133 -12.64 3.86 -16.66
N LYS A 134 -12.37 4.86 -17.50
CA LYS A 134 -11.82 4.68 -18.86
C LYS A 134 -10.29 4.63 -18.87
N ILE A 135 -9.64 5.33 -17.95
CA ILE A 135 -8.17 5.45 -17.90
C ILE A 135 -7.54 4.26 -17.19
N ILE A 136 -8.02 3.94 -15.99
CA ILE A 136 -7.37 2.98 -15.07
C ILE A 136 -7.13 1.60 -15.70
N PRO A 137 -8.07 0.99 -16.47
CA PRO A 137 -7.84 -0.33 -17.07
C PRO A 137 -6.63 -0.41 -18.01
N SER A 138 -6.10 0.73 -18.48
CA SER A 138 -4.91 0.79 -19.33
C SER A 138 -3.58 0.87 -18.55
N ALA A 139 -3.65 0.94 -17.22
CA ALA A 139 -2.46 0.89 -16.37
C ALA A 139 -1.87 -0.52 -16.35
N VAL A 140 -0.54 -0.58 -16.26
CA VAL A 140 0.23 -1.83 -16.15
C VAL A 140 0.28 -2.29 -14.70
N ALA A 141 0.46 -1.34 -13.78
CA ALA A 141 0.58 -1.62 -12.36
C ALA A 141 0.05 -0.46 -11.49
N GLY A 142 -0.41 -0.80 -10.30
CA GLY A 142 -0.70 0.12 -9.21
C GLY A 142 0.22 -0.14 -8.01
N PHE A 143 0.71 0.94 -7.39
CA PHE A 143 1.58 0.90 -6.23
C PHE A 143 0.89 1.55 -5.03
N GLU A 144 0.72 0.77 -3.97
CA GLU A 144 0.38 1.26 -2.64
C GLU A 144 1.67 1.47 -1.86
N VAL A 145 1.94 2.71 -1.48
CA VAL A 145 3.17 3.12 -0.83
C VAL A 145 2.94 3.21 0.68
N ARG A 146 3.86 2.62 1.43
CA ARG A 146 3.89 2.67 2.89
C ARG A 146 5.25 3.17 3.34
N SER A 147 5.25 4.00 4.38
CA SER A 147 6.45 4.51 5.02
C SER A 147 6.79 3.69 6.27
N SER A 148 8.06 3.67 6.67
CA SER A 148 8.54 3.08 7.90
C SER A 148 9.63 3.95 8.52
N ALA A 149 9.51 4.23 9.81
CA ALA A 149 10.49 5.02 10.56
C ALA A 149 11.76 4.25 10.96
N TYR A 150 12.01 3.10 10.33
CA TYR A 150 13.18 2.26 10.62
C TYR A 150 14.30 2.49 9.61
N LEU A 151 15.54 2.34 10.08
CA LEU A 151 16.71 2.14 9.23
C LEU A 151 16.95 0.63 9.11
N THR A 152 16.90 0.11 7.88
CA THR A 152 17.06 -1.32 7.61
C THR A 152 18.43 -1.84 7.99
N LYS A 153 19.48 -1.02 7.83
CA LYS A 153 20.88 -1.40 8.17
C LYS A 153 21.16 -1.40 9.67
N LYS A 154 20.41 -0.64 10.46
CA LYS A 154 20.58 -0.52 11.92
C LYS A 154 19.54 -1.32 12.72
N PHE A 155 18.66 -2.04 12.04
CA PHE A 155 17.63 -2.82 12.69
C PHE A 155 18.24 -3.99 13.45
N ILE A 156 17.96 -4.06 14.75
CA ILE A 156 18.36 -5.17 15.62
C ILE A 156 17.11 -6.02 15.86
N SER A 157 17.16 -7.29 15.46
CA SER A 157 16.07 -8.24 15.69
C SER A 157 15.85 -8.46 17.18
N LYS A 158 14.60 -8.36 17.64
CA LYS A 158 14.19 -8.70 19.02
C LYS A 158 13.19 -9.83 19.00
N LYS A 159 13.02 -10.55 20.12
CA LYS A 159 12.06 -11.67 20.24
C LYS A 159 10.64 -11.30 19.78
N GLU A 160 10.18 -10.10 20.12
CA GLU A 160 8.84 -9.60 19.78
C GLU A 160 8.75 -9.02 18.36
N ARG A 161 9.89 -8.55 17.81
CA ARG A 161 10.00 -8.00 16.46
C ARG A 161 11.26 -8.55 15.79
N PRO A 162 11.20 -9.79 15.28
CA PRO A 162 12.39 -10.44 14.75
C PRO A 162 12.81 -9.88 13.39
N PHE A 163 11.88 -9.27 12.65
CA PHE A 163 12.13 -8.74 11.31
C PHE A 163 11.37 -7.44 11.02
N LEU A 164 11.86 -6.69 10.04
CA LEU A 164 11.09 -5.65 9.36
C LEU A 164 10.13 -6.30 8.35
N SER A 165 9.03 -5.61 8.07
CA SER A 165 7.94 -6.17 7.28
C SER A 165 7.21 -5.15 6.42
N PHE A 166 6.58 -5.64 5.36
CA PHE A 166 5.39 -5.02 4.78
C PHE A 166 4.22 -5.25 5.76
N THR A 167 3.36 -4.25 5.93
CA THR A 167 2.28 -4.29 6.93
C THR A 167 0.90 -3.98 6.34
N PRO A 168 0.45 -4.69 5.27
CA PRO A 168 -0.92 -4.56 4.84
C PRO A 168 -1.88 -4.96 5.97
N LYS A 169 -2.94 -4.19 6.13
CA LYS A 169 -4.03 -4.56 7.02
C LYS A 169 -4.90 -5.60 6.33
N VAL A 170 -5.48 -6.51 7.09
CA VAL A 170 -6.41 -7.53 6.56
C VAL A 170 -7.57 -6.88 5.79
N GLU A 171 -8.13 -5.80 6.32
CA GLU A 171 -9.18 -5.01 5.66
C GLU A 171 -8.72 -4.38 4.34
N ASP A 172 -7.43 -4.02 4.23
CA ASP A 172 -6.86 -3.43 3.01
C ASP A 172 -6.78 -4.49 1.90
N ILE A 173 -6.43 -5.74 2.22
CA ILE A 173 -6.34 -6.83 1.23
C ILE A 173 -7.68 -7.05 0.51
N ILE A 174 -8.79 -6.98 1.24
CA ILE A 174 -10.15 -7.17 0.69
C ILE A 174 -10.49 -6.06 -0.31
N VAL A 175 -10.23 -4.79 0.05
CA VAL A 175 -10.54 -3.65 -0.82
C VAL A 175 -9.55 -3.51 -1.99
N VAL A 176 -8.32 -4.01 -1.85
CA VAL A 176 -7.37 -4.11 -2.97
C VAL A 176 -7.79 -5.21 -3.95
N LEU A 177 -8.20 -6.39 -3.45
CA LEU A 177 -8.75 -7.45 -4.31
C LEU A 177 -9.97 -6.96 -5.09
N LYS A 178 -10.85 -6.20 -4.44
CA LYS A 178 -11.99 -5.57 -5.12
C LYS A 178 -11.56 -4.63 -6.25
N TRP A 179 -10.55 -3.79 -6.01
CA TRP A 179 -10.02 -2.89 -7.03
C TRP A 179 -9.43 -3.65 -8.22
N ILE A 180 -8.65 -4.71 -7.96
CA ILE A 180 -8.11 -5.60 -8.99
C ILE A 180 -9.25 -6.24 -9.80
N ASN A 181 -10.32 -6.69 -9.16
CA ASN A 181 -11.46 -7.32 -9.84
C ASN A 181 -12.19 -6.37 -10.79
N ILE A 182 -12.17 -5.07 -10.50
CA ILE A 182 -12.82 -4.04 -11.32
C ILE A 182 -11.93 -3.62 -12.49
N PHE A 183 -10.64 -3.42 -12.24
CA PHE A 183 -9.74 -2.80 -13.21
C PHE A 183 -8.81 -3.78 -13.94
N ASN A 184 -8.64 -4.99 -13.42
CA ASN A 184 -7.71 -6.00 -13.96
C ASN A 184 -6.27 -5.49 -14.09
N VAL A 185 -5.81 -4.72 -13.09
CA VAL A 185 -4.46 -4.13 -13.06
C VAL A 185 -3.64 -4.77 -11.94
N SER A 186 -2.38 -5.10 -12.22
CA SER A 186 -1.43 -5.63 -11.25
C SER A 186 -1.21 -4.67 -10.09
N HIS A 187 -1.09 -5.18 -8.87
CA HIS A 187 -0.99 -4.34 -7.67
C HIS A 187 0.23 -4.74 -6.84
N PHE A 188 0.93 -3.76 -6.28
CA PHE A 188 2.10 -3.97 -5.43
C PHE A 188 2.04 -3.12 -4.18
N TYR A 189 2.65 -3.62 -3.11
CA TYR A 189 2.97 -2.85 -1.92
C TYR A 189 4.44 -2.44 -1.96
N VAL A 190 4.70 -1.16 -1.75
CA VAL A 190 6.05 -0.61 -1.66
C VAL A 190 6.27 -0.10 -0.25
N GLN A 191 7.27 -0.66 0.42
CA GLN A 191 7.67 -0.25 1.76
C GLN A 191 8.94 0.61 1.66
N VAL A 192 8.79 1.90 1.94
CA VAL A 192 9.87 2.89 1.97
C VAL A 192 10.37 3.04 3.40
N PHE A 193 11.67 2.83 3.58
CA PHE A 193 12.46 3.14 4.76
C PHE A 193 13.35 4.35 4.44
N PHE A 194 13.96 4.94 5.46
CA PHE A 194 14.90 6.06 5.25
C PHE A 194 16.17 5.66 4.49
N ASP A 195 16.54 4.37 4.49
CA ASP A 195 17.76 3.86 3.86
C ASP A 195 17.53 2.77 2.80
N ALA A 196 16.29 2.40 2.52
CA ALA A 196 15.95 1.36 1.54
C ALA A 196 14.49 1.42 1.07
N ILE A 197 14.23 0.88 -0.12
CA ILE A 197 12.87 0.66 -0.65
C ILE A 197 12.73 -0.83 -0.95
N TYR A 198 11.62 -1.42 -0.51
CA TYR A 198 11.25 -2.81 -0.82
C TYR A 198 9.90 -2.85 -1.53
N ILE A 199 9.69 -3.85 -2.38
CA ILE A 199 8.44 -4.06 -3.12
C ILE A 199 8.01 -5.52 -3.05
N ILE A 200 6.72 -5.77 -2.98
CA ILE A 200 6.12 -7.11 -3.09
C ILE A 200 4.82 -7.02 -3.89
N SER A 201 4.59 -7.95 -4.81
CA SER A 201 3.33 -8.01 -5.55
C SER A 201 2.19 -8.52 -4.67
N PHE A 202 0.97 -8.11 -4.99
CA PHE A 202 -0.23 -8.63 -4.34
C PHE A 202 -0.34 -10.15 -4.55
N GLU A 203 0.02 -10.62 -5.73
CA GLU A 203 0.10 -12.05 -6.03
C GLU A 203 1.05 -12.80 -5.09
N GLU A 204 2.26 -12.29 -4.85
CA GLU A 204 3.22 -12.90 -3.93
C GLU A 204 2.69 -12.93 -2.50
N ILE A 205 1.99 -11.87 -2.06
CA ILE A 205 1.32 -11.85 -0.75
C ILE A 205 0.30 -12.99 -0.68
N LEU A 206 -0.62 -13.09 -1.65
CA LEU A 206 -1.65 -14.13 -1.64
C LEU A 206 -1.05 -15.54 -1.72
N ASN A 207 -0.04 -15.75 -2.57
CA ASN A 207 0.66 -17.03 -2.66
C ASN A 207 1.37 -17.40 -1.36
N LEU A 208 1.94 -16.43 -0.65
CA LEU A 208 2.55 -16.67 0.65
C LEU A 208 1.49 -17.12 1.67
N LEU A 209 0.36 -16.43 1.75
CA LEU A 209 -0.75 -16.78 2.65
C LEU A 209 -1.38 -18.13 2.29
N ARG A 210 -1.41 -18.47 1.00
CA ARG A 210 -1.94 -19.75 0.48
C ARG A 210 -1.05 -20.95 0.83
N THR A 211 0.27 -20.79 0.75
CA THR A 211 1.21 -21.93 0.78
C THR A 211 1.95 -22.10 2.09
N ALA A 212 1.90 -21.11 2.99
CA ALA A 212 2.60 -21.19 4.25
C ALA A 212 2.02 -22.27 5.17
N LYS A 213 2.91 -22.98 5.87
CA LYS A 213 2.51 -23.80 7.03
C LYS A 213 2.15 -22.84 8.15
N ILE A 214 0.95 -23.00 8.72
CA ILE A 214 0.43 -22.12 9.76
C ILE A 214 0.59 -22.75 11.14
N GLU A 215 1.00 -21.92 12.10
CA GLU A 215 0.87 -22.21 13.52
C GLU A 215 0.03 -21.09 14.16
N GLU A 216 -0.90 -21.45 15.04
CA GLU A 216 -1.77 -20.51 15.74
C GLU A 216 -1.44 -20.53 17.23
N LYS A 217 -1.33 -19.35 17.86
CA LYS A 217 -1.09 -19.21 19.30
C LYS A 217 -2.08 -18.23 19.91
N GLY A 218 -2.58 -18.57 21.10
CA GLY A 218 -3.47 -17.74 21.92
C GLY A 218 -4.94 -17.84 21.53
N VAL A 219 -5.83 -17.89 22.53
CA VAL A 219 -7.29 -18.03 22.35
C VAL A 219 -7.98 -16.68 22.18
N LYS A 220 -7.61 -15.66 22.97
CA LYS A 220 -8.24 -14.31 22.94
C LYS A 220 -7.53 -13.33 22.01
N ASN A 221 -6.21 -13.41 21.91
CA ASN A 221 -5.37 -12.58 21.03
C ASN A 221 -4.69 -13.47 19.98
N LYS A 222 -5.50 -14.04 19.09
CA LYS A 222 -5.05 -15.01 18.09
C LYS A 222 -3.87 -14.41 17.30
N LYS A 223 -2.73 -15.08 17.39
CA LYS A 223 -1.52 -14.79 16.63
C LYS A 223 -1.30 -15.93 15.65
N ILE A 224 -1.25 -15.60 14.37
CA ILE A 224 -1.03 -16.58 13.30
C ILE A 224 0.39 -16.39 12.80
N THR A 225 1.20 -17.44 12.83
CA THR A 225 2.56 -17.42 12.28
C THR A 225 2.62 -18.33 11.07
N GLY A 226 3.09 -17.79 9.94
CA GLY A 226 3.24 -18.52 8.70
C GLY A 226 4.69 -18.83 8.39
N PHE A 227 4.98 -20.09 8.05
CA PHE A 227 6.31 -20.57 7.71
C PHE A 227 6.40 -20.97 6.24
N LYS A 228 7.45 -20.52 5.56
CA LYS A 228 7.80 -20.89 4.18
C LYS A 228 9.16 -21.59 4.19
N LYS A 229 9.21 -22.85 3.74
CA LYS A 229 10.42 -23.68 3.75
C LYS A 229 11.11 -23.70 5.12
N GLY A 230 10.33 -23.90 6.19
CA GLY A 230 10.82 -23.95 7.57
C GLY A 230 11.22 -22.60 8.19
N LYS A 231 11.17 -21.49 7.45
CA LYS A 231 11.51 -20.15 7.96
C LYS A 231 10.24 -19.34 8.21
N LEU A 232 10.22 -18.59 9.32
CA LEU A 232 9.13 -17.67 9.62
C LEU A 232 9.06 -16.61 8.51
N ALA A 233 7.88 -16.45 7.91
CA ALA A 233 7.67 -15.62 6.74
C ALA A 233 6.68 -14.48 7.00
N PHE A 234 5.66 -14.71 7.82
CA PHE A 234 4.75 -13.65 8.25
C PHE A 234 4.15 -13.92 9.63
N VAL A 235 3.58 -12.86 10.19
CA VAL A 235 2.81 -12.88 11.42
C VAL A 235 1.51 -12.10 11.21
N VAL A 236 0.37 -12.67 11.56
CA VAL A 236 -0.91 -11.94 11.65
C VAL A 236 -1.23 -11.72 13.12
N GLU A 237 -1.45 -10.46 13.50
CA GLU A 237 -1.83 -10.09 14.86
C GLU A 237 -2.72 -8.84 14.88
N LYS A 238 -3.46 -8.69 15.99
CA LYS A 238 -4.23 -7.49 16.29
C LYS A 238 -3.44 -6.63 17.26
N ASN A 239 -3.23 -5.36 16.90
CA ASN A 239 -2.51 -4.43 17.75
C ASN A 239 -3.49 -3.44 18.41
N PRO A 240 -3.55 -3.35 19.76
CA PRO A 240 -4.36 -2.36 20.47
C PRO A 240 -4.10 -0.92 20.01
N LYS A 241 -2.84 -0.57 19.71
CA LYS A 241 -2.44 0.77 19.24
C LYS A 241 -3.02 1.11 17.86
N ASN A 242 -3.39 0.09 17.08
CA ASN A 242 -4.01 0.24 15.76
C ASN A 242 -5.53 0.02 15.81
N GLN A 243 -6.17 0.31 16.94
CA GLN A 243 -7.62 0.10 17.14
C GLN A 243 -8.03 -1.36 16.90
N TYR A 244 -7.15 -2.31 17.25
CA TYR A 244 -7.35 -3.75 17.06
C TYR A 244 -7.52 -4.20 15.60
N LYS A 245 -7.10 -3.35 14.65
CA LYS A 245 -7.03 -3.74 13.23
C LYS A 245 -6.01 -4.86 13.06
N GLU A 246 -6.46 -5.93 12.43
CA GLU A 246 -5.63 -7.09 12.14
C GLU A 246 -4.65 -6.76 11.02
N THR A 247 -3.36 -6.98 11.28
CA THR A 247 -2.27 -6.61 10.40
C THR A 247 -1.46 -7.83 10.04
N ILE A 248 -1.11 -7.97 8.76
CA ILE A 248 -0.24 -9.04 8.26
C ILE A 248 1.17 -8.45 8.17
N HIS A 249 2.05 -8.86 9.07
CA HIS A 249 3.47 -8.51 9.06
C HIS A 249 4.24 -9.48 8.17
N ILE A 250 4.34 -9.16 6.88
CA ILE A 250 5.05 -9.98 5.88
C ILE A 250 6.52 -9.57 5.87
N PHE A 251 7.43 -10.47 6.22
CA PHE A 251 8.83 -10.09 6.36
C PHE A 251 9.45 -9.68 5.03
N LEU A 252 10.32 -8.66 5.06
CA LEU A 252 10.94 -8.08 3.84
C LEU A 252 11.69 -9.10 2.99
N SER A 253 12.16 -10.21 3.58
CA SER A 253 12.79 -11.33 2.88
C SER A 253 11.88 -12.07 1.90
N ASN A 254 10.56 -11.83 1.95
CA ASN A 254 9.59 -12.35 0.99
C ASN A 254 9.31 -11.39 -0.17
N GLY A 255 9.86 -10.17 -0.14
CA GLY A 255 9.77 -9.21 -1.23
C GLY A 255 11.13 -8.97 -1.89
N HIS A 256 11.19 -7.90 -2.67
CA HIS A 256 12.36 -7.53 -3.48
C HIS A 256 12.92 -6.20 -3.00
N LEU A 257 14.24 -6.12 -2.90
CA LEU A 257 14.94 -4.88 -2.57
C LEU A 257 14.98 -3.97 -3.80
N LEU A 258 14.14 -2.95 -3.82
CA LEU A 258 14.02 -2.03 -4.95
C LEU A 258 15.12 -0.96 -4.96
N SER A 259 15.58 -0.49 -3.79
CA SER A 259 16.69 0.45 -3.68
C SER A 259 17.38 0.38 -2.32
N LYS A 260 18.70 0.65 -2.31
CA LYS A 260 19.53 0.99 -1.12
C LYS A 260 20.23 2.35 -1.26
N ARG A 261 19.99 3.04 -2.38
CA ARG A 261 20.62 4.31 -2.73
C ARG A 261 19.58 5.40 -2.52
N LEU A 262 19.48 5.85 -1.27
CA LEU A 262 18.60 6.91 -0.86
C LEU A 262 19.42 8.04 -0.24
N SER A 263 19.05 9.29 -0.48
CA SER A 263 19.45 10.41 0.36
C SER A 263 18.35 10.71 1.38
N GLU A 264 18.76 11.01 2.60
CA GLU A 264 17.82 11.36 3.66
C GLU A 264 17.11 12.69 3.36
N PRO A 265 15.83 12.83 3.70
CA PRO A 265 15.14 14.11 3.61
C PRO A 265 15.60 15.06 4.71
N LYS A 266 15.40 16.36 4.49
CA LYS A 266 15.44 17.35 5.55
C LYS A 266 14.21 17.20 6.44
N LEU A 267 14.41 17.23 7.76
CA LEU A 267 13.33 17.25 8.74
C LEU A 267 12.97 18.70 9.07
N ILE A 268 11.68 19.03 9.00
CA ILE A 268 11.18 20.39 9.22
C ILE A 268 10.12 20.36 10.33
N GLY A 269 10.35 21.12 11.39
CA GLY A 269 9.34 21.34 12.42
C GLY A 269 8.19 22.18 11.86
N SER A 270 6.97 21.67 11.96
CA SER A 270 5.76 22.30 11.41
C SER A 270 4.65 22.37 12.47
N ARG A 271 3.69 23.27 12.25
CA ARG A 271 2.50 23.41 13.11
C ARG A 271 1.22 23.50 12.27
N LYS A 272 0.13 22.93 12.77
CA LYS A 272 -1.23 23.10 12.24
C LYS A 272 -2.15 23.55 13.36
N GLU A 273 -2.88 24.64 13.12
CA GLU A 273 -3.93 25.12 14.01
C GLU A 273 -5.27 24.50 13.62
N LEU A 274 -5.97 23.92 14.58
CA LEU A 274 -7.33 23.41 14.40
C LEU A 274 -8.36 24.52 14.64
N SER A 275 -9.59 24.33 14.15
CA SER A 275 -10.70 25.29 14.26
C SER A 275 -11.01 25.77 15.68
N GLY A 276 -10.68 24.96 16.71
CA GLY A 276 -10.81 25.33 18.12
C GLY A 276 -9.58 25.98 18.76
N GLY A 277 -8.62 26.49 17.96
CA GLY A 277 -7.40 27.15 18.44
C GLY A 277 -6.30 26.20 18.96
N ARG A 278 -6.55 24.88 18.97
CA ARG A 278 -5.55 23.88 19.38
C ARG A 278 -4.44 23.79 18.33
N LEU A 279 -3.19 23.88 18.78
CA LEU A 279 -2.00 23.67 17.95
C LEU A 279 -1.54 22.21 17.97
N LEU A 280 -1.27 21.67 16.77
CA LEU A 280 -0.59 20.40 16.57
C LEU A 280 0.81 20.66 16.00
N HIS A 281 1.84 20.22 16.72
CA HIS A 281 3.23 20.29 16.26
C HIS A 281 3.64 18.94 15.66
N TYR A 282 4.28 18.93 14.50
CA TYR A 282 4.65 17.70 13.79
C TYR A 282 5.90 17.91 12.94
N VAL A 283 6.46 16.81 12.44
CA VAL A 283 7.62 16.84 11.53
C VAL A 283 7.14 16.60 10.11
N SER A 284 7.57 17.46 9.19
CA SER A 284 7.46 17.27 7.75
C SER A 284 8.82 16.95 7.13
N PHE A 285 8.80 16.40 5.92
CA PHE A 285 9.97 15.84 5.25
C PHE A 285 10.12 16.47 3.88
N GLU A 286 11.29 17.06 3.59
CA GLU A 286 11.57 17.73 2.32
C GLU A 286 12.78 17.11 1.62
N GLY A 287 12.65 16.87 0.31
CA GLY A 287 13.72 16.34 -0.52
C GLY A 287 13.91 14.83 -0.36
N GLY A 288 15.16 14.39 -0.50
CA GLY A 288 15.52 12.99 -0.68
C GLY A 288 15.42 12.56 -2.14
N GLU A 289 16.29 11.63 -2.52
CA GLU A 289 16.34 11.02 -3.83
C GLU A 289 16.55 9.53 -3.70
N ALA A 290 16.00 8.74 -4.63
CA ALA A 290 16.22 7.32 -4.70
C ALA A 290 16.59 6.87 -6.11
N LYS A 291 17.53 5.93 -6.22
CA LYS A 291 17.85 5.23 -7.49
C LYS A 291 17.29 3.81 -7.47
N LEU A 292 16.25 3.54 -8.25
CA LEU A 292 15.59 2.24 -8.29
C LEU A 292 16.39 1.20 -9.10
N ASN A 293 16.31 -0.06 -8.69
CA ASN A 293 16.83 -1.18 -9.44
C ASN A 293 15.91 -1.52 -10.61
N THR A 294 16.32 -1.11 -11.82
CA THR A 294 15.53 -1.29 -13.05
C THR A 294 15.36 -2.74 -13.45
N ALA A 295 16.32 -3.62 -13.14
CA ALA A 295 16.21 -5.05 -13.43
C ALA A 295 15.10 -5.71 -12.59
N ILE A 296 14.96 -5.31 -11.33
CA ILE A 296 13.87 -5.77 -10.47
C ILE A 296 12.53 -5.26 -10.97
N LEU A 297 12.42 -3.97 -11.35
CA LEU A 297 11.19 -3.44 -11.94
C LEU A 297 10.78 -4.18 -13.21
N LYS A 298 11.72 -4.41 -14.15
CA LYS A 298 11.46 -5.16 -15.39
C LYS A 298 11.04 -6.60 -15.15
N LYS A 299 11.49 -7.22 -14.06
CA LYS A 299 11.10 -8.59 -13.70
C LYS A 299 9.67 -8.65 -13.14
N LEU A 300 9.24 -7.59 -12.46
CA LEU A 300 7.96 -7.52 -11.75
C LEU A 300 6.81 -6.98 -12.62
N LEU A 301 7.11 -6.13 -13.61
CA LEU A 301 6.15 -5.49 -14.52
C LEU A 301 6.08 -6.22 -15.85
#